data_AF-A0A973K1D0-F1
#
_entry.id   AF-A0A973K1D0-F1
#
_cell.length_a   1.000
_cell.length_b   1.000
_cell.length_c   1.000
_cell.angle_alpha   90.00
_cell.angle_beta   90.00
_cell.angle_gamma   90.00
#
_symmetry.space_group_name_H-M   'P 1'
#
loop_
_entity.id
_entity.type
_entity.pdbx_description
1 polymer ?
#
loop_
_entity_poly.entity_id
_entity_poly.type
_entity_poly.pdbx_seq_one_letter_code
_entity_poly.pdbx_strand_id
1 'polypeptide(L)' 'VVESRTTGRQLTALIRPAAPLPADWRTGTPTLEELVLSYLRNPGATTSATAVKSREESVA' A
#
# COMPACT_ATOMS: atom_id res chain seq x y z
N VAL A 1 2.93 -6.88 -7.15
CA VAL A 1 1.49 -6.73 -6.81
C VAL A 1 0.69 -7.28 -7.96
N VAL A 2 -0.29 -8.14 -7.73
CA VAL A 2 -1.13 -8.69 -8.81
C VAL A 2 -2.46 -7.95 -8.96
N GLU A 3 -2.98 -7.37 -7.87
CA GLU A 3 -4.16 -6.51 -7.88
C GLU A 3 -4.03 -5.45 -6.78
N SER A 4 -4.54 -4.25 -7.03
CA SER A 4 -4.73 -3.21 -6.02
C SER A 4 -6.12 -2.61 -6.18
N ARG A 5 -6.85 -2.49 -5.07
CA ARG A 5 -8.18 -1.87 -5.03
C ARG A 5 -8.21 -0.83 -3.91
N THR A 6 -8.83 0.30 -4.19
CA THR A 6 -9.13 1.34 -3.20
C THR A 6 -10.64 1.42 -2.99
N THR A 7 -11.08 1.41 -1.73
CA THR A 7 -12.48 1.60 -1.34
C THR A 7 -12.55 2.77 -0.36
N GLY A 8 -12.96 3.95 -0.82
CA GLY A 8 -12.90 5.17 -0.02
C GLY A 8 -11.46 5.53 0.37
N ARG A 9 -11.16 5.48 1.68
CA ARG A 9 -9.80 5.70 2.22
C ARG A 9 -9.00 4.41 2.46
N GLN A 10 -9.59 3.24 2.18
CA GLN A 10 -8.97 1.94 2.40
C GLN A 10 -8.24 1.49 1.14
N LEU A 11 -6.98 1.06 1.29
CA LEU A 11 -6.22 0.39 0.23
C LEU A 11 -6.11 -1.11 0.54
N THR A 12 -6.43 -1.95 -0.44
CA THR A 12 -6.25 -3.40 -0.38
C THR A 12 -5.40 -3.84 -1.56
N ALA A 13 -4.37 -4.67 -1.32
CA ALA A 13 -3.50 -5.18 -2.37
C ALA A 13 -3.35 -6.70 -2.28
N LEU A 14 -3.48 -7.37 -3.43
CA LEU A 14 -3.15 -8.79 -3.56
C LEU A 14 -1.70 -8.90 -4.01
N ILE A 15 -0.88 -9.56 -3.17
CA ILE A 15 0.54 -9.74 -3.40
C ILE A 15 0.79 -11.22 -3.67
N ARG A 16 1.49 -11.53 -4.76
CA ARG A 16 2.15 -12.82 -4.96
C ARG A 16 3.59 -12.67 -4.48
N PRO A 17 3.95 -13.16 -3.28
CA PRO A 17 5.31 -13.04 -2.79
C PRO A 17 6.24 -13.99 -3.58
N ALA A 18 7.50 -13.60 -3.76
CA ALA A 18 8.49 -14.41 -4.49
C ALA A 18 9.02 -15.59 -3.66
N ALA A 19 8.80 -15.56 -2.35
CA ALA A 19 9.16 -16.58 -1.36
C ALA A 19 8.09 -16.59 -0.24
N PRO A 20 8.04 -17.62 0.61
CA PRO A 20 7.18 -17.60 1.80
C PRO A 20 7.42 -16.33 2.63
N LEU A 21 6.34 -15.78 3.18
CA LEU A 21 6.47 -14.65 4.11
C LEU A 21 7.20 -15.10 5.38
N PRO A 22 8.05 -14.25 5.97
CA PRO A 22 8.68 -14.54 7.26
C PRO A 22 7.62 -14.85 8.33
N ALA A 23 7.92 -15.82 9.21
CA ALA A 23 6.98 -16.26 10.25
C ALA A 23 6.63 -15.17 11.27
N ASP A 24 7.48 -14.16 11.39
CA ASP A 24 7.35 -12.98 12.24
C ASP A 24 6.53 -11.85 11.60
N TRP A 25 5.97 -12.05 10.40
CA TRP A 25 5.07 -11.06 9.79
C TRP A 25 3.85 -10.79 10.69
N ARG A 26 3.61 -9.52 11.02
CA ARG A 26 2.48 -9.09 11.88
C ARG A 26 1.47 -8.28 11.07
N THR A 27 0.20 -8.57 11.29
CA THR A 27 -0.91 -7.77 10.79
C THR A 27 -1.53 -6.97 11.93
N GLY A 28 -1.75 -5.68 11.73
CA GLY A 28 -2.36 -4.81 12.73
C GLY A 28 -2.54 -3.39 12.19
N THR A 29 -3.32 -2.59 12.91
CA THR A 29 -3.43 -1.15 12.63
C THR A 29 -2.17 -0.47 13.14
N PRO A 30 -1.41 0.25 12.29
CA PRO A 30 -0.23 0.97 12.76
C PRO A 30 -0.63 2.13 13.67
N THR A 31 0.21 2.42 14.66
CA THR A 31 0.05 3.61 15.50
C THR A 31 0.51 4.87 14.78
N LEU A 32 0.08 6.05 15.25
CA LEU A 32 0.53 7.32 14.68
C LEU A 32 2.05 7.50 14.78
N GLU A 33 2.64 7.09 15.90
CA GLU A 33 4.09 7.16 16.10
C GLU A 33 4.84 6.35 15.05
N GLU A 34 4.42 5.09 14.82
CA GLU A 34 5.02 4.24 13.79
C GLU A 34 4.91 4.84 12.39
N LEU A 35 3.79 5.48 12.06
CA LEU A 35 3.61 6.18 10.79
C LEU A 35 4.56 7.37 10.66
N VAL A 36 4.72 8.18 11.71
CA VAL A 36 5.63 9.34 11.72
C VAL A 36 7.08 8.88 11.60
N LEU A 37 7.49 7.88 12.38
CA LEU A 37 8.85 7.33 12.31
C LEU A 37 9.16 6.75 10.92
N SER A 38 8.19 6.05 10.32
CA SER A 38 8.33 5.52 8.96
C SER A 38 8.51 6.63 7.92
N TYR A 39 7.73 7.71 8.03
CA TYR A 39 7.84 8.87 7.14
C TYR A 39 9.20 9.55 7.28
N LEU A 40 9.66 9.79 8.51
CA LEU A 40 10.96 10.42 8.75
C LEU A 40 12.13 9.55 8.25
N ARG A 41 12.00 8.22 8.34
CA ARG A 41 13.03 7.28 7.85
C ARG A 41 13.05 7.18 6.32
N ASN A 42 11.90 7.35 5.65
CA ASN A 42 11.82 7.31 4.20
C ASN A 42 10.78 8.32 3.67
N PRO A 43 11.14 9.61 3.59
CA PRO A 43 10.21 10.67 3.21
C PRO A 43 9.71 10.54 1.77
N GLY A 44 10.42 9.79 0.92
CA GLY A 44 10.01 9.49 -0.46
C GLY A 44 9.00 8.34 -0.57
N ALA A 45 8.81 7.51 0.47
CA ALA A 45 7.92 6.34 0.41
C ALA A 45 6.45 6.72 0.16
N THR A 46 6.03 7.90 0.64
CA THR A 46 4.67 8.43 0.46
C THR A 46 4.36 8.77 -0.99
N THR A 47 5.37 8.87 -1.87
CA THR A 47 5.17 9.13 -3.31
C THR A 47 4.50 7.95 -4.03
N SER A 48 4.44 6.75 -3.42
CA SER A 48 3.75 5.58 -3.98
C SER A 48 2.21 5.61 -3.81
N ALA A 49 1.64 6.72 -3.34
CA ALA A 49 0.20 7.00 -3.46
C ALA A 49 -0.18 7.66 -4.80
N THR A 50 0.80 8.00 -5.66
CA THR A 50 0.56 8.63 -6.98
C THR A 50 0.32 7.64 -8.13
N ALA A 51 0.09 6.36 -7.84
CA ALA A 51 -0.64 5.49 -8.78
C ALA A 51 -2.17 5.74 -8.73
N VAL A 52 -2.61 6.97 -8.42
CA VAL A 52 -3.81 7.55 -9.04
C VAL A 52 -3.43 7.89 -10.49
N LYS A 53 -3.13 6.87 -11.30
CA LYS A 53 -3.31 7.00 -12.74
C LYS A 53 -4.69 6.45 -13.04
N SER A 54 -5.60 7.39 -13.16
CA SER A 54 -6.89 7.33 -13.81
C SER A 54 -6.95 6.21 -14.83
N ARG A 55 -7.72 5.16 -14.53
CA ARG A 55 -8.41 4.40 -15.56
C ARG A 55 -9.87 4.83 -15.54
N GLU A 56 -10.05 6.12 -15.79
CA GLU A 56 -11.32 6.68 -16.22
C GLU A 56 -11.40 6.45 -17.73
N GLU A 57 -12.56 5.97 -18.18
CA GLU A 57 -13.06 6.12 -19.55
C GLU A 57 -12.44 5.27 -20.68
N SER A 58 -13.09 4.14 -20.99
CA SER A 58 -13.41 3.71 -22.37
C SER A 58 -14.35 2.51 -22.33
N VAL A 59 -15.63 2.77 -22.09
CA VAL A 59 -16.74 2.00 -22.66
C VAL A 59 -17.63 3.05 -23.33
N ALA A 60 -17.47 3.15 -24.64
CA ALA A 60 -18.47 3.61 -25.59
C ALA A 60 -18.63 2.50 -26.63
#